data_AF-A0A0F9RTJ5-F1
#
_entry.id   AF-A0A0F9RTJ5-F1
#
_cell.length_a   1.000
_cell.length_b   1.000
_cell.length_c   1.000
_cell.angle_alpha   90.00
_cell.angle_beta   90.00
_cell.angle_gamma   90.00
#
_symmetry.space_group_name_H-M   'P 1'
#
loop_
_entity.id
_entity.type
_entity.pdbx_description
1 polymer ?
#
loop_
_entity_poly.entity_id
_entity_poly.type
_entity_poly.pdbx_seq_one_letter_code
_entity_poly.pdbx_strand_id
1 'polypeptide(L)'
;MNLAIPRKKNSEMLLYFWKIIDLSRISRYDFLYKISFHLFLFSPEEAIDFMNMCLKNKILIEDENEIFSLSDNLTQKLKQWQRKRRDEIQQNLRARANLHLVEIQGGEDPTSFNFLLKKFVEKGTLNRAVMVSDSAFDLKDVDEKKTIIKSNVLGSTETSYIIEINTIKKKIYHNCHDFETRRSRNKQFCKHLVKFFLLLRTKNQNYTEILLRDIVDNIDKWEFIS
;
A
#
# COMPACT_ATOMS: atom_id res chain seq x y z
N MET A 1 -15.50 8.72 -12.01
CA MET A 1 -15.20 8.02 -10.74
C MET A 1 -15.93 6.68 -10.78
N ASN A 2 -15.23 5.58 -11.08
CA ASN A 2 -15.87 4.25 -11.15
C ASN A 2 -16.00 3.68 -9.73
N LEU A 3 -17.05 4.09 -9.02
CA LEU A 3 -17.48 3.40 -7.81
C LEU A 3 -18.03 2.03 -8.25
N ALA A 4 -17.23 0.98 -8.08
CA ALA A 4 -17.67 -0.40 -8.26
C ALA A 4 -18.62 -0.78 -7.10
N ILE A 5 -19.85 -0.27 -7.14
CA ILE A 5 -20.88 -0.59 -6.15
C ILE A 5 -21.33 -2.03 -6.43
N PRO A 6 -21.26 -2.94 -5.45
CA PRO A 6 -21.65 -4.33 -5.64
C PRO A 6 -23.16 -4.45 -5.77
N ARG A 7 -23.69 -4.33 -7.00
CA ARG A 7 -25.13 -4.38 -7.31
C ARG A 7 -25.79 -5.75 -7.12
N LYS A 8 -25.00 -6.82 -6.94
CA LYS A 8 -25.52 -8.20 -6.87
C LYS A 8 -25.88 -8.65 -5.45
N LYS A 9 -25.49 -7.92 -4.41
CA LYS A 9 -25.70 -8.30 -3.01
C LYS A 9 -26.14 -7.10 -2.18
N ASN A 10 -27.37 -7.14 -1.68
CA ASN A 10 -27.98 -6.04 -0.94
C ASN A 10 -27.21 -5.67 0.33
N SER A 11 -26.67 -6.67 1.05
CA SER A 11 -25.88 -6.43 2.27
C SER A 11 -24.56 -5.72 1.98
N GLU A 12 -23.90 -6.04 0.87
CA GLU A 12 -22.67 -5.36 0.45
C GLU A 12 -23.00 -3.96 -0.06
N MET A 13 -24.06 -3.80 -0.84
CA MET A 13 -24.52 -2.50 -1.35
C MET A 13 -24.89 -1.55 -0.21
N LEU A 14 -25.64 -2.03 0.78
CA LEU A 14 -26.04 -1.27 1.97
C LEU A 14 -24.81 -0.81 2.79
N LEU A 15 -23.81 -1.69 2.96
CA LEU A 15 -22.54 -1.34 3.60
C LEU A 15 -21.80 -0.23 2.85
N TYR A 16 -21.81 -0.26 1.52
CA TYR A 16 -21.19 0.79 0.71
C TYR A 16 -21.93 2.12 0.87
N PHE A 17 -23.25 2.11 0.98
CA PHE A 17 -24.02 3.33 1.23
C PHE A 17 -23.70 3.92 2.59
N TRP A 18 -23.67 3.11 3.65
CA TRP A 18 -23.26 3.56 4.98
C TRP A 18 -21.82 4.06 5.02
N LYS A 19 -20.92 3.46 4.23
CA LYS A 19 -19.55 3.94 4.08
C LYS A 19 -19.46 5.32 3.43
N ILE A 20 -20.39 5.65 2.52
CA ILE A 20 -20.44 6.97 1.85
C ILE A 20 -21.13 8.01 2.74
N ILE A 21 -22.22 7.62 3.40
CA ILE A 21 -23.02 8.50 4.26
C ILE A 21 -22.25 8.85 5.55
N ASP A 22 -21.50 7.89 6.08
CA ASP A 22 -20.67 8.01 7.28
C ASP A 22 -21.44 8.46 8.54
N LEU A 23 -22.69 8.01 8.65
CA LEU A 23 -23.54 8.20 9.83
C LEU A 23 -23.87 6.85 10.46
N SER A 24 -23.92 6.80 11.79
CA SER A 24 -24.35 5.60 12.53
C SER A 24 -25.85 5.34 12.37
N ARG A 25 -26.63 6.42 12.22
CA ARG A 25 -28.08 6.42 12.09
C ARG A 25 -28.51 7.49 11.09
N ILE A 26 -29.61 7.24 10.39
CA ILE A 26 -30.16 8.18 9.39
C ILE A 26 -31.67 8.01 9.32
N SER A 27 -32.43 9.10 9.16
CA SER A 27 -33.87 8.99 8.97
C SER A 27 -34.19 8.27 7.66
N ARG A 28 -35.34 7.59 7.59
CA ARG A 28 -35.82 6.95 6.36
C ARG A 28 -35.85 7.90 5.17
N TYR A 29 -36.39 9.10 5.38
CA TYR A 29 -36.48 10.13 4.35
C TYR A 29 -35.11 10.62 3.88
N ASP A 30 -34.19 10.88 4.81
CA ASP A 30 -32.83 11.30 4.44
C ASP A 30 -32.09 10.21 3.69
N PHE A 31 -32.28 8.95 4.07
CA PHE A 31 -31.65 7.82 3.40
C PHE A 31 -32.15 7.69 1.97
N LEU A 32 -33.48 7.71 1.77
CA LEU A 32 -34.12 7.72 0.46
C LEU A 32 -33.60 8.88 -0.40
N TYR A 33 -33.58 10.10 0.16
CA TYR A 33 -33.13 11.28 -0.53
C TYR A 33 -31.66 11.16 -0.95
N LYS A 34 -30.78 10.69 -0.05
CA LYS A 34 -29.36 10.53 -0.34
C LYS A 34 -29.10 9.51 -1.44
N ILE A 35 -29.71 8.33 -1.38
CA ILE A 35 -29.42 7.29 -2.38
C ILE A 35 -30.05 7.60 -3.75
N SER A 36 -31.16 8.35 -3.77
CA SER A 36 -31.86 8.68 -5.01
C SER A 36 -31.35 9.95 -5.69
N PHE A 37 -31.21 11.03 -4.93
CA PHE A 37 -30.96 12.37 -5.49
C PHE A 37 -29.55 12.88 -5.24
N HIS A 38 -28.90 12.49 -4.15
CA HIS A 38 -27.53 12.95 -3.88
C HIS A 38 -26.49 12.05 -4.54
N LEU A 39 -26.69 10.74 -4.47
CA LEU A 39 -25.76 9.75 -5.00
C LEU A 39 -26.18 9.21 -6.37
N PHE A 40 -27.41 9.51 -6.82
CA PHE A 40 -27.97 9.06 -8.10
C PHE A 40 -27.81 7.55 -8.34
N LEU A 41 -28.05 6.75 -7.30
CA LEU A 41 -27.83 5.30 -7.34
C LEU A 41 -29.08 4.52 -7.71
N PHE A 42 -30.24 5.08 -7.38
CA PHE A 42 -31.56 4.51 -7.62
C PHE A 42 -32.54 5.63 -7.99
N SER A 43 -33.58 5.29 -8.74
CA SER A 43 -34.80 6.09 -8.73
C SER A 43 -35.49 6.00 -7.34
N PRO A 44 -36.38 6.93 -6.99
CA PRO A 44 -37.10 6.88 -5.71
C PRO A 44 -37.86 5.58 -5.48
N GLU A 45 -38.45 5.02 -6.53
CA GLU A 45 -39.19 3.75 -6.48
C GLU A 45 -38.25 2.58 -6.19
N GLU A 46 -37.16 2.45 -6.95
CA GLU A 46 -36.14 1.41 -6.73
C GLU A 46 -35.49 1.53 -5.35
N ALA A 47 -35.30 2.75 -4.85
CA ALA A 47 -34.77 3.01 -3.52
C ALA A 47 -35.71 2.51 -2.43
N ILE A 48 -37.03 2.74 -2.58
CA ILE A 48 -38.06 2.23 -1.66
C ILE A 48 -38.05 0.70 -1.67
N ASP A 49 -38.03 0.08 -2.84
CA ASP A 49 -37.98 -1.38 -2.97
C ASP A 49 -36.73 -1.96 -2.32
N PHE A 50 -35.58 -1.33 -2.55
CA PHE A 50 -34.32 -1.71 -1.92
C PHE A 50 -34.39 -1.61 -0.39
N MET A 51 -34.89 -0.50 0.16
CA MET A 51 -35.05 -0.31 1.61
C MET A 51 -35.94 -1.40 2.21
N ASN A 52 -37.11 -1.65 1.61
CA ASN A 52 -38.06 -2.65 2.09
C ASN A 52 -37.46 -4.07 2.04
N MET A 53 -36.71 -4.39 0.99
CA MET A 53 -35.97 -5.65 0.89
C MET A 53 -34.89 -5.78 1.96
N CYS A 54 -34.17 -4.69 2.28
CA CYS A 54 -33.17 -4.68 3.34
C CYS A 54 -33.78 -4.84 4.74
N LEU A 55 -34.93 -4.22 5.00
CA LEU A 55 -35.71 -4.38 6.24
C LEU A 55 -36.19 -5.83 6.39
N LYS A 56 -36.79 -6.39 5.33
CA LYS A 56 -37.25 -7.79 5.30
C LYS A 56 -36.13 -8.78 5.60
N ASN A 57 -34.92 -8.51 5.07
CA ASN A 57 -33.75 -9.34 5.29
C ASN A 57 -33.02 -9.05 6.61
N LYS A 58 -33.54 -8.16 7.46
CA LYS A 58 -32.97 -7.78 8.78
C LYS A 58 -31.52 -7.29 8.71
N ILE A 59 -31.13 -6.71 7.57
CA ILE A 59 -29.82 -6.08 7.38
C ILE A 59 -29.88 -4.56 7.60
N LEU A 60 -31.06 -3.98 7.41
CA LEU A 60 -31.43 -2.64 7.83
C LEU A 60 -32.42 -2.77 8.98
N ILE A 61 -32.25 -1.94 10.01
CA ILE A 61 -33.09 -1.92 11.20
C ILE A 61 -33.72 -0.53 11.29
N GLU A 62 -35.03 -0.48 11.45
CA GLU A 62 -35.82 0.74 11.63
C GLU A 62 -36.33 0.76 13.07
N ASP A 63 -36.17 1.90 13.75
CA ASP A 63 -36.76 2.13 15.07
C ASP A 63 -38.14 2.80 14.97
N GLU A 64 -38.76 3.03 16.12
CA GLU A 64 -40.10 3.64 16.23
C GLU A 64 -40.18 5.07 15.66
N ASN A 65 -39.03 5.74 15.45
CA ASN A 65 -38.96 7.09 14.90
C ASN A 65 -38.58 7.10 13.41
N GLU A 66 -38.71 5.96 12.72
CA GLU A 66 -38.30 5.79 11.32
C GLU A 66 -36.81 6.08 11.10
N ILE A 67 -35.98 5.82 12.12
CA ILE A 67 -34.53 5.97 12.02
C ILE A 67 -33.91 4.63 11.67
N PHE A 68 -33.16 4.64 10.57
CA PHE A 68 -32.40 3.51 10.09
C PHE A 68 -31.04 3.37 10.73
N SER A 69 -30.69 2.13 11.03
CA SER A 69 -29.36 1.69 11.41
C SER A 69 -29.02 0.36 10.75
N LEU A 70 -27.73 0.05 10.66
CA LEU A 70 -27.27 -1.26 10.20
C LEU A 70 -27.49 -2.32 11.30
N SER A 71 -27.77 -3.55 10.89
CA SER A 71 -27.72 -4.68 11.82
C SER A 71 -26.35 -4.84 12.48
N ASP A 72 -26.29 -5.49 13.65
CA ASP A 72 -25.04 -5.64 14.41
C ASP A 72 -23.90 -6.26 13.59
N ASN A 73 -24.21 -7.27 12.78
CA ASN A 73 -23.25 -7.92 11.90
C ASN A 73 -22.65 -6.93 10.90
N LEU A 74 -23.49 -6.15 10.21
CA LEU A 74 -23.02 -5.16 9.24
C LEU A 74 -22.29 -4.01 9.92
N THR A 75 -22.75 -3.57 11.10
CA THR A 75 -22.06 -2.57 11.91
C THR A 75 -20.65 -3.02 12.29
N GLN A 76 -20.48 -4.26 12.74
CA GLN A 76 -19.16 -4.82 13.04
C GLN A 76 -18.28 -4.88 11.79
N LYS A 77 -18.82 -5.32 10.66
CA LYS A 77 -18.10 -5.38 9.38
C LYS A 77 -17.65 -3.98 8.90
N LEU A 78 -18.51 -2.97 9.03
CA LEU A 78 -18.16 -1.58 8.72
C LEU A 78 -17.02 -1.05 9.62
N LYS A 79 -17.09 -1.31 10.94
CA LYS A 79 -16.04 -0.94 11.89
C LYS A 79 -14.69 -1.60 11.54
N GLN A 80 -14.71 -2.88 11.15
CA GLN A 80 -13.50 -3.58 10.70
C GLN A 80 -12.91 -2.95 9.44
N TRP A 81 -13.73 -2.58 8.47
CA TRP A 81 -13.29 -1.87 7.27
C TRP A 81 -12.67 -0.52 7.59
N GLN A 82 -13.31 0.28 8.45
CA GLN A 82 -12.78 1.56 8.89
C GLN A 82 -11.45 1.40 9.63
N ARG A 83 -11.32 0.40 10.51
CA ARG A 83 -10.07 0.10 11.22
C ARG A 83 -8.95 -0.27 10.24
N LYS A 84 -9.19 -1.25 9.36
CA LYS A 84 -8.21 -1.66 8.34
C LYS A 84 -7.76 -0.46 7.51
N ARG A 85 -8.70 0.40 7.10
CA ARG A 85 -8.37 1.58 6.31
C ARG A 85 -7.56 2.62 7.09
N ARG A 86 -7.85 2.84 8.38
CA ARG A 86 -7.03 3.71 9.24
C ARG A 86 -5.61 3.18 9.37
N ASP A 87 -5.46 1.87 9.58
CA ASP A 87 -4.16 1.23 9.69
C ASP A 87 -3.35 1.39 8.38
N GLU A 88 -3.98 1.16 7.22
CA GLU A 88 -3.37 1.41 5.90
C GLU A 88 -2.95 2.88 5.71
N ILE A 89 -3.82 3.83 6.09
CA ILE A 89 -3.51 5.27 5.97
C ILE A 89 -2.34 5.62 6.90
N GLN A 90 -2.34 5.13 8.13
CA GLN A 90 -1.27 5.41 9.08
C GLN A 90 0.07 4.83 8.63
N GLN A 91 0.08 3.61 8.07
CA GLN A 91 1.28 3.02 7.46
C GLN A 91 1.78 3.87 6.28
N ASN A 92 0.88 4.31 5.40
CA ASN A 92 1.24 5.19 4.29
C ASN A 92 1.79 6.54 4.75
N LEU A 93 1.21 7.13 5.80
CA LEU A 93 1.71 8.38 6.39
C LEU A 93 3.11 8.19 7.00
N ARG A 94 3.35 7.10 7.74
CA ARG A 94 4.68 6.77 8.28
C ARG A 94 5.70 6.56 7.17
N ALA A 95 5.34 5.82 6.12
CA ALA A 95 6.21 5.60 4.97
C ALA A 95 6.56 6.91 4.23
N ARG A 96 5.61 7.85 4.16
CA ARG A 96 5.85 9.20 3.61
C ARG A 96 6.69 10.09 4.52
N ALA A 97 6.50 10.04 5.84
CA ALA A 97 7.32 10.78 6.79
C ALA A 97 8.80 10.33 6.72
N ASN A 98 9.03 9.03 6.55
CA ASN A 98 10.38 8.49 6.30
C ASN A 98 10.99 9.04 4.99
N LEU A 99 10.17 9.32 3.97
CA LEU A 99 10.60 9.93 2.71
C LEU A 99 10.99 11.41 2.89
N HIS A 100 10.20 12.16 3.66
CA HIS A 100 10.52 13.55 3.98
C HIS A 100 11.81 13.64 4.83
N LEU A 101 12.07 12.67 5.70
CA LEU A 101 13.37 12.52 6.37
C LEU A 101 14.49 12.17 5.38
N VAL A 102 14.23 11.36 4.35
CA VAL A 102 15.19 11.07 3.26
C VAL A 102 15.48 12.30 2.39
N GLU A 103 14.49 13.19 2.17
CA GLU A 103 14.66 14.42 1.41
C GLU A 103 15.34 15.54 2.24
N ILE A 104 14.95 15.71 3.50
CA ILE A 104 15.50 16.75 4.41
C ILE A 104 16.88 16.41 4.94
N GLN A 105 17.17 15.14 5.26
CA GLN A 105 18.52 14.72 5.67
C GLN A 105 19.43 14.43 4.46
N GLY A 106 19.06 14.89 3.26
CA GLY A 106 19.99 14.96 2.13
C GLY A 106 20.99 16.10 2.34
N GLY A 107 21.76 16.04 3.42
CA GLY A 107 22.94 16.88 3.55
C GLY A 107 23.93 16.56 2.44
N GLU A 108 24.78 17.52 2.11
CA GLU A 108 25.87 17.37 1.12
C GLU A 108 26.90 16.30 1.51
N ASP A 109 26.77 15.69 2.69
CA ASP A 109 27.63 14.61 3.17
C ASP A 109 27.60 13.42 2.19
N PRO A 110 28.73 13.19 1.47
CA PRO A 110 28.86 12.12 0.48
C PRO A 110 28.67 10.72 1.09
N THR A 111 28.77 10.62 2.41
CA THR A 111 28.73 9.36 3.14
C THR A 111 27.34 8.98 3.64
N SER A 112 26.38 9.93 3.57
CA SER A 112 25.02 9.74 4.06
C SER A 112 24.23 8.73 3.20
N PHE A 113 23.40 7.91 3.84
CA PHE A 113 22.53 6.94 3.15
C PHE A 113 21.75 7.57 1.98
N ASN A 114 21.21 8.76 2.20
CA ASN A 114 20.39 9.45 1.21
C ASN A 114 21.21 9.88 -0.01
N PHE A 115 22.45 10.35 0.20
CA PHE A 115 23.36 10.69 -0.88
C PHE A 115 23.75 9.45 -1.70
N LEU A 116 24.11 8.37 -1.03
CA LEU A 116 24.48 7.10 -1.67
C LEU A 116 23.30 6.50 -2.45
N LEU A 117 22.10 6.45 -1.86
CA LEU A 117 20.91 5.93 -2.52
C LEU A 117 20.54 6.75 -3.76
N LYS A 118 20.67 8.09 -3.71
CA LYS A 118 20.41 9.00 -4.85
C LYS A 118 21.29 8.70 -6.07
N LYS A 119 22.45 8.04 -5.92
CA LYS A 119 23.29 7.63 -7.06
C LYS A 119 22.63 6.55 -7.92
N PHE A 120 21.71 5.76 -7.36
CA PHE A 120 21.07 4.65 -8.05
C PHE A 120 19.64 4.93 -8.51
N VAL A 121 19.07 6.10 -8.19
CA VAL A 121 17.64 6.37 -8.38
C VAL A 121 17.39 7.70 -9.08
N GLU A 122 16.46 7.67 -10.04
CA GLU A 122 15.83 8.88 -10.57
C GLU A 122 14.76 9.40 -9.60
N LYS A 123 14.47 10.70 -9.66
CA LYS A 123 13.51 11.40 -8.80
C LYS A 123 12.14 10.70 -8.73
N GLY A 124 11.65 10.16 -9.86
CA GLY A 124 10.37 9.44 -9.91
C GLY A 124 10.39 8.04 -9.28
N THR A 125 11.56 7.42 -9.10
CA THR A 125 11.66 6.05 -8.55
C THR A 125 11.49 6.02 -7.04
N LEU A 126 11.98 7.03 -6.31
CA LEU A 126 11.79 7.16 -4.86
C LEU A 126 10.30 7.24 -4.49
N ASN A 127 9.53 8.07 -5.20
CA ASN A 127 8.09 8.20 -4.99
C ASN A 127 7.35 6.87 -5.22
N ARG A 128 7.73 6.12 -6.26
CA ARG A 128 7.16 4.79 -6.55
C ARG A 128 7.56 3.75 -5.50
N ALA A 129 8.76 3.83 -4.94
CA ALA A 129 9.24 2.90 -3.92
C ALA A 129 8.42 2.98 -2.62
N VAL A 130 8.02 4.19 -2.22
CA VAL A 130 7.21 4.36 -1.00
C VAL A 130 5.79 3.83 -1.12
N MET A 131 5.26 3.75 -2.34
CA MET A 131 3.96 3.09 -2.57
C MET A 131 4.04 1.57 -2.43
N VAL A 132 5.23 0.98 -2.37
CA VAL A 132 5.40 -0.45 -2.10
C VAL A 132 5.23 -0.68 -0.59
N SER A 133 4.32 -1.58 -0.22
CA SER A 133 4.05 -1.93 1.18
C SER A 133 5.27 -2.57 1.83
N ASP A 134 5.55 -2.23 3.09
CA ASP A 134 6.56 -2.91 3.92
C ASP A 134 6.23 -4.41 4.04
N SER A 135 4.95 -4.74 4.18
CA SER A 135 4.44 -6.11 4.30
C SER A 135 4.61 -6.95 3.04
N ALA A 136 5.00 -6.35 1.92
CA ALA A 136 5.25 -7.08 0.67
C ALA A 136 6.60 -7.81 0.71
N PHE A 137 7.49 -7.49 1.65
CA PHE A 137 8.83 -8.06 1.75
C PHE A 137 8.93 -9.14 2.82
N ASP A 138 9.47 -10.29 2.45
CA ASP A 138 9.95 -11.29 3.41
C ASP A 138 11.46 -11.08 3.64
N LEU A 139 11.84 -10.59 4.83
CA LEU A 139 13.22 -10.26 5.20
C LEU A 139 13.82 -11.28 6.18
N LYS A 140 13.33 -12.54 6.20
CA LYS A 140 13.86 -13.61 7.08
C LYS A 140 15.33 -13.97 6.80
N ASP A 141 15.77 -13.86 5.55
CA ASP A 141 17.13 -14.19 5.12
C ASP A 141 18.05 -12.97 4.98
N VAL A 142 17.78 -11.94 5.78
CA VAL A 142 18.53 -10.70 5.81
C VAL A 142 19.27 -10.59 7.13
N ASP A 143 20.57 -10.89 7.11
CA ASP A 143 21.49 -10.84 8.25
C ASP A 143 22.82 -10.25 7.78
N GLU A 144 23.36 -9.29 8.53
CA GLU A 144 24.64 -8.61 8.27
C GLU A 144 25.85 -9.55 8.25
N LYS A 145 25.75 -10.70 8.93
CA LYS A 145 26.79 -11.73 8.95
C LYS A 145 26.75 -12.62 7.71
N LYS A 146 25.65 -12.59 6.95
CA LYS A 146 25.52 -13.37 5.72
C LYS A 146 26.18 -12.62 4.56
N THR A 147 26.86 -13.39 3.73
CA THR A 147 27.49 -12.93 2.48
C THR A 147 26.49 -12.85 1.33
N ILE A 148 25.34 -13.49 1.49
CA ILE A 148 24.21 -13.47 0.56
C ILE A 148 22.97 -13.04 1.32
N ILE A 149 22.41 -11.91 0.91
CA ILE A 149 21.18 -11.36 1.45
C ILE A 149 20.05 -11.73 0.48
N LYS A 150 18.99 -12.37 0.97
CA LYS A 150 17.83 -12.72 0.14
C LYS A 150 16.54 -12.16 0.69
N SER A 151 15.66 -11.73 -0.21
CA SER A 151 14.30 -11.32 0.13
C SER A 151 13.35 -11.61 -1.02
N ASN A 152 12.13 -12.03 -0.68
CA ASN A 152 11.03 -12.11 -1.62
C ASN A 152 10.19 -10.85 -1.51
N VAL A 153 9.76 -10.28 -2.64
CA VAL A 153 8.84 -9.15 -2.70
C VAL A 153 7.62 -9.51 -3.53
N LEU A 154 6.43 -9.32 -2.96
CA LEU A 154 5.17 -9.55 -3.67
C LEU A 154 4.97 -8.51 -4.77
N GLY A 155 4.73 -8.99 -5.99
CA GLY A 155 4.41 -8.16 -7.14
C GLY A 155 2.97 -7.63 -7.14
N SER A 156 2.62 -6.94 -8.22
CA SER A 156 1.23 -6.47 -8.44
C SER A 156 0.34 -7.57 -9.00
N THR A 157 0.94 -8.52 -9.72
CA THR A 157 0.40 -9.85 -10.00
C THR A 157 0.88 -10.79 -8.90
N GLU A 158 0.12 -11.83 -8.54
CA GLU A 158 0.38 -12.76 -7.42
C GLU A 158 1.75 -13.48 -7.44
N THR A 159 2.59 -13.21 -8.43
CA THR A 159 3.97 -13.65 -8.57
C THR A 159 4.92 -12.84 -7.67
N SER A 160 5.69 -13.54 -6.84
CA SER A 160 6.78 -12.93 -6.06
C SER A 160 8.04 -12.75 -6.90
N TYR A 161 8.72 -11.61 -6.71
CA TYR A 161 10.05 -11.36 -7.24
C TYR A 161 11.10 -11.66 -6.16
N ILE A 162 12.29 -12.04 -6.60
CA ILE A 162 13.43 -12.36 -5.75
C ILE A 162 14.40 -11.18 -5.78
N ILE A 163 14.89 -10.77 -4.62
CA ILE A 163 16.04 -9.88 -4.47
C ILE A 163 17.15 -10.70 -3.83
N GLU A 164 18.31 -10.75 -4.47
CA GLU A 164 19.51 -11.39 -3.92
C GLU A 164 20.72 -10.46 -4.06
N ILE A 165 21.44 -10.21 -2.96
CA ILE A 165 22.67 -9.43 -2.95
C ILE A 165 23.80 -10.31 -2.43
N ASN A 166 24.77 -10.62 -3.29
CA ASN A 166 25.96 -11.37 -2.95
C ASN A 166 27.14 -10.41 -2.80
N THR A 167 27.57 -10.17 -1.57
CA THR A 167 28.61 -9.19 -1.24
C THR A 167 30.02 -9.67 -1.60
N ILE A 168 30.24 -10.99 -1.61
CA ILE A 168 31.54 -11.58 -2.04
C ILE A 168 31.68 -11.50 -3.56
N LYS A 169 30.66 -11.98 -4.29
CA LYS A 169 30.68 -11.99 -5.76
C LYS A 169 30.36 -10.62 -6.37
N LYS A 170 29.98 -9.64 -5.55
CA LYS A 170 29.54 -8.30 -5.96
C LYS A 170 28.42 -8.36 -7.00
N LYS A 171 27.35 -9.11 -6.70
CA LYS A 171 26.19 -9.29 -7.58
C LYS A 171 24.90 -8.84 -6.92
N ILE A 172 24.09 -8.08 -7.64
CA ILE A 172 22.71 -7.75 -7.28
C ILE A 172 21.80 -8.42 -8.30
N TYR A 173 21.02 -9.39 -7.86
CA TYR A 173 20.04 -10.08 -8.68
C TYR A 173 18.63 -9.62 -8.33
N HIS A 174 17.83 -9.32 -9.37
CA HIS A 174 16.41 -9.06 -9.21
C HIS A 174 15.61 -9.29 -10.50
N ASN A 175 14.51 -10.05 -10.42
CA ASN A 175 13.72 -10.47 -11.58
C ASN A 175 12.41 -9.68 -11.77
N CYS A 176 12.32 -8.44 -11.30
CA CYS A 176 11.15 -7.63 -11.64
C CYS A 176 11.32 -7.00 -13.02
N HIS A 177 10.22 -6.94 -13.79
CA HIS A 177 10.23 -6.44 -15.16
C HIS A 177 10.95 -5.08 -15.34
N ASP A 178 10.74 -4.11 -14.43
CA ASP A 178 11.42 -2.80 -14.50
C ASP A 178 12.95 -2.93 -14.37
N PHE A 179 13.41 -3.85 -13.53
CA PHE A 179 14.83 -4.12 -13.35
C PHE A 179 15.42 -4.86 -14.54
N GLU A 180 14.76 -5.94 -14.98
CA GLU A 180 15.24 -6.80 -16.07
C GLU A 180 15.38 -6.02 -17.39
N THR A 181 14.40 -5.19 -17.71
CA THR A 181 14.34 -4.51 -19.00
C THR A 181 15.17 -3.24 -19.07
N ARG A 182 15.35 -2.52 -17.94
CA ARG A 182 15.90 -1.17 -17.94
C ARG A 182 16.95 -0.92 -16.86
N ARG A 183 16.65 -1.24 -15.60
CA ARG A 183 17.48 -0.75 -14.49
C ARG A 183 18.79 -1.51 -14.33
N SER A 184 18.82 -2.82 -14.60
CA SER A 184 20.03 -3.63 -14.54
C SER A 184 21.14 -3.12 -15.45
N ARG A 185 20.80 -2.83 -16.72
CA ARG A 185 21.72 -2.33 -17.76
C ARG A 185 22.38 -1.02 -17.40
N ASN A 186 21.64 -0.15 -16.71
CA ASN A 186 22.12 1.18 -16.29
C ASN A 186 22.70 1.18 -14.87
N LYS A 187 22.84 0.01 -14.22
CA LYS A 187 23.23 -0.14 -12.81
C LYS A 187 22.40 0.75 -11.87
N GLN A 188 21.11 0.86 -12.15
CA GLN A 188 20.14 1.62 -11.36
C GLN A 188 19.26 0.69 -10.54
N PHE A 189 18.60 1.24 -9.52
CA PHE A 189 17.62 0.51 -8.72
C PHE A 189 16.20 0.71 -9.25
N CYS A 190 15.42 -0.38 -9.25
CA CYS A 190 13.97 -0.30 -9.41
C CYS A 190 13.30 0.07 -8.08
N LYS A 191 12.00 0.36 -8.10
CA LYS A 191 11.23 0.71 -6.89
C LYS A 191 11.34 -0.33 -5.76
N HIS A 192 11.49 -1.63 -6.09
CA HIS A 192 11.59 -2.70 -5.09
C HIS A 192 12.95 -2.70 -4.39
N LEU A 193 14.05 -2.57 -5.13
CA LEU A 193 15.40 -2.48 -4.56
C LEU A 193 15.54 -1.23 -3.67
N VAL A 194 14.99 -0.10 -4.10
CA VAL A 194 14.97 1.12 -3.28
C VAL A 194 14.24 0.87 -1.96
N LYS A 195 13.04 0.29 -2.03
CA LYS A 195 12.26 -0.05 -0.84
C LYS A 195 12.99 -1.05 0.06
N PHE A 196 13.63 -2.04 -0.54
CA PHE A 196 14.45 -3.02 0.16
C PHE A 196 15.58 -2.35 0.96
N PHE A 197 16.35 -1.45 0.36
CA PHE A 197 17.41 -0.71 1.08
C PHE A 197 16.86 0.20 2.19
N LEU A 198 15.68 0.81 2.01
CA LEU A 198 15.02 1.58 3.06
C LEU A 198 14.63 0.69 4.26
N LEU A 199 14.13 -0.52 4.00
CA LEU A 199 13.80 -1.49 5.05
C LEU A 199 15.07 -2.05 5.71
N LEU A 200 16.11 -2.32 4.92
CA LEU A 200 17.41 -2.78 5.42
C LEU A 200 18.03 -1.76 6.38
N ARG A 201 17.99 -0.46 6.03
CA ARG A 201 18.44 0.64 6.89
C ARG A 201 17.69 0.67 8.23
N THR A 202 16.38 0.43 8.19
CA THR A 202 15.53 0.41 9.38
C THR A 202 15.89 -0.76 10.31
N LYS A 203 16.37 -1.89 9.76
CA LYS A 203 16.89 -3.02 10.54
C LYS A 203 18.30 -2.77 11.07
N ASN A 204 19.22 -2.35 10.21
CA ASN A 204 20.59 -1.99 10.56
C ASN A 204 21.09 -0.86 9.66
N GLN A 205 21.14 0.34 10.22
CA GLN A 205 21.56 1.53 9.48
C GLN A 205 23.03 1.45 9.04
N ASN A 206 23.93 1.11 9.95
CA ASN A 206 25.37 1.12 9.69
C ASN A 206 25.76 0.12 8.60
N TYR A 207 25.27 -1.13 8.70
CA TYR A 207 25.52 -2.15 7.69
C TYR A 207 25.01 -1.72 6.31
N THR A 208 23.81 -1.15 6.26
CA THR A 208 23.19 -0.72 5.00
C THR A 208 23.99 0.39 4.34
N GLU A 209 24.47 1.35 5.12
CA GLU A 209 25.29 2.45 4.62
C GLU A 209 26.65 1.95 4.10
N ILE A 210 27.30 1.02 4.82
CA ILE A 210 28.54 0.37 4.38
C ILE A 210 28.32 -0.38 3.06
N LEU A 211 27.24 -1.16 2.97
CA LEU A 211 26.92 -1.92 1.76
C LEU A 211 26.65 -1.00 0.56
N LEU A 212 25.82 0.02 0.73
CA LEU A 212 25.56 0.99 -0.34
C LEU A 212 26.84 1.72 -0.76
N ARG A 213 27.70 2.08 0.19
CA ARG A 213 28.98 2.71 -0.10
C ARG A 213 29.90 1.80 -0.91
N ASP A 214 30.04 0.52 -0.53
CA ASP A 214 30.83 -0.44 -1.32
C ASP A 214 30.29 -0.58 -2.75
N ILE A 215 28.95 -0.57 -2.93
CA ILE A 215 28.33 -0.61 -4.26
C ILE A 215 28.65 0.66 -5.05
N VAL A 216 28.57 1.85 -4.44
CA VAL A 216 28.90 3.12 -5.12
C VAL A 216 30.38 3.17 -5.49
N ASP A 217 31.26 2.96 -4.53
CA ASP A 217 32.72 3.13 -4.69
C ASP A 217 33.32 2.06 -5.61
N ASN A 218 32.66 0.90 -5.75
CA ASN A 218 33.11 -0.18 -6.62
C ASN A 218 32.09 -0.52 -7.70
N ILE A 219 31.32 0.45 -8.19
CA ILE A 219 30.19 0.20 -9.09
C ILE A 219 30.59 -0.61 -10.34
N ASP A 220 31.80 -0.40 -10.86
CA ASP A 220 32.32 -1.12 -12.03
C ASP A 220 32.56 -2.61 -11.76
N LYS A 221 32.85 -2.98 -10.52
CA LYS A 221 33.03 -4.36 -10.07
C LYS A 221 31.70 -5.04 -9.70
N TRP A 222 30.64 -4.27 -9.50
CA TRP A 222 29.33 -4.79 -9.19
C TRP A 222 28.53 -5.12 -10.46
N GLU A 223 27.99 -6.34 -10.50
CA GLU A 223 27.12 -6.82 -11.58
C GLU A 223 25.65 -6.73 -11.17
N PHE A 224 24.82 -6.19 -12.06
CA PHE A 224 23.38 -6.07 -11.87
C PHE A 224 22.70 -7.06 -12.83
N ILE A 225 22.13 -8.13 -12.27
CA ILE A 225 21.70 -9.32 -13.00
C ILE A 225 20.19 -9.48 -12.90
N SER A 226 19.56 -9.71 -14.05
CA SER A 226 18.13 -9.97 -14.22
C SER A 226 17.83 -11.46 -14.30
#